data_AF-A0AA96GIJ8-F1
#
_entry.id   AF-A0AA96GIJ8-F1
#
_cell.length_a   1.000
_cell.length_b   1.000
_cell.length_c   1.000
_cell.angle_alpha   90.00
_cell.angle_beta   90.00
_cell.angle_gamma   90.00
#
_symmetry.space_group_name_H-M   'P 1'
#
loop_
_entity.id
_entity.type
_entity.pdbx_description
1 polymer ?
#
loop_
_entity_poly.entity_id
_entity_poly.type
_entity_poly.pdbx_seq_one_letter_code
_entity_poly.pdbx_strand_id
1 'polypeptide(L)'
;MSKIWRLVLLLTCMLVGCSTTGNLGIVTKSSADPASLLKNSQGFEELGPAEGQACRHFILAIIPFGQSDMTKAVDKALEATGGDALLNVSAESSLYGFIPI
;
A
#
# COMPACT_ATOMS: atom_id res chain seq x y z
N MET A 1 36.59 21.76 16.37
CA MET A 1 35.47 20.86 16.77
C MET A 1 34.09 21.23 16.20
N SER A 2 33.67 22.50 16.11
CA SER A 2 32.29 22.88 15.73
C SER A 2 31.83 22.43 14.31
N LYS A 3 32.71 22.47 13.30
CA LYS A 3 32.33 22.13 11.90
C LYS A 3 32.07 20.63 11.69
N ILE A 4 32.84 19.77 12.35
CA ILE A 4 32.69 18.30 12.27
C ILE A 4 31.39 17.88 12.96
N TRP A 5 31.05 18.48 14.10
CA TRP A 5 29.78 18.22 14.78
C TRP A 5 28.57 18.59 13.93
N ARG A 6 28.63 19.72 13.21
CA ARG A 6 27.56 20.14 12.29
C ARG A 6 27.40 19.17 11.12
N LEU A 7 28.50 18.65 10.57
CA LEU A 7 28.46 17.64 9.51
C LEU A 7 27.88 16.31 10.00
N VAL A 8 28.26 15.85 11.19
CA VAL A 8 27.72 14.62 11.78
C VAL A 8 26.22 14.75 12.03
N LEU A 9 25.75 15.90 12.54
CA LEU A 9 24.33 16.14 12.80
C LEU A 9 23.49 16.18 11.50
N LEU A 10 24.04 16.74 10.43
CA LEU A 10 23.40 16.80 9.12
C LEU A 10 23.34 15.40 8.47
N LEU A 11 24.38 14.59 8.66
CA LEU A 11 24.43 13.19 8.19
C LEU A 11 23.41 12.30 8.93
N THR A 12 23.22 12.49 10.24
CA THR A 12 22.23 11.73 11.01
C THR A 12 20.78 12.10 10.66
N CYS A 13 20.50 13.34 10.26
CA CYS A 13 19.16 13.73 9.79
C CYS A 13 18.79 13.10 8.45
N MET A 14 19.76 12.73 7.60
CA MET A 14 19.48 12.05 6.34
C MET A 14 19.19 10.55 6.49
N LEU A 15 19.43 9.96 7.67
CA LEU A 15 19.24 8.53 7.94
C LEU A 15 17.86 8.21 8.55
N VAL A 16 17.07 9.20 8.95
CA VAL A 16 15.69 9.02 9.44
C VAL A 16 14.69 9.14 8.29
N GLY A 17 14.76 8.21 7.34
CA GLY A 17 13.65 7.93 6.42
C GLY A 17 12.72 6.93 7.09
N CYS A 18 11.56 7.37 7.57
CA CYS A 18 10.54 6.46 8.08
C CYS A 18 9.61 6.10 6.91
N SER A 19 9.79 4.93 6.32
CA SER A 19 8.85 4.36 5.35
C SER A 19 7.74 3.63 6.11
N THR A 20 6.47 3.98 5.91
CA THR A 20 5.37 3.26 6.55
C THR A 20 4.90 2.12 5.65
N THR A 21 5.31 0.89 5.99
CA THR A 21 4.73 -0.33 5.42
C THR A 21 3.64 -0.84 6.36
N GLY A 22 2.43 -1.02 5.85
CA GLY A 22 1.28 -1.48 6.63
C GLY A 22 0.98 -2.95 6.36
N ASN A 23 0.92 -3.78 7.40
CA ASN A 23 0.37 -5.14 7.27
C ASN A 23 -1.10 -5.14 7.72
N LEU A 24 -1.99 -5.56 6.85
CA LEU A 24 -3.44 -5.56 7.02
C LEU A 24 -3.91 -7.02 7.12
N GLY A 25 -4.67 -7.34 8.17
CA GLY A 25 -5.13 -8.72 8.41
C GLY A 25 -6.11 -9.22 7.35
N ILE A 26 -7.16 -8.45 7.07
CA ILE A 26 -8.15 -8.72 6.03
C ILE A 26 -8.46 -7.44 5.27
N VAL A 27 -8.46 -7.52 3.94
CA VAL A 27 -8.87 -6.41 3.07
C VAL A 27 -9.88 -6.95 2.08
N THR A 28 -11.12 -6.47 2.19
CA THR A 28 -12.21 -6.93 1.34
C THR A 28 -12.31 -6.07 0.10
N LYS A 29 -12.83 -6.65 -0.99
CA LYS A 29 -13.19 -5.90 -2.18
C LYS A 29 -14.21 -4.81 -1.83
N SER A 30 -14.19 -3.68 -2.54
CA SER A 30 -15.12 -2.56 -2.26
C SER A 30 -16.60 -2.94 -2.36
N SER A 31 -16.92 -4.02 -3.05
CA SER A 31 -18.28 -4.54 -3.22
C SER A 31 -18.72 -5.55 -2.15
N ALA A 32 -17.82 -6.00 -1.27
CA ALA A 32 -18.11 -7.01 -0.26
C ALA A 32 -18.45 -6.35 1.10
N ASP A 33 -19.43 -6.88 1.83
CA ASP A 33 -19.77 -6.41 3.18
C ASP A 33 -18.84 -7.05 4.23
N PRO A 34 -17.89 -6.30 4.82
CA PRO A 34 -16.92 -6.84 5.78
C PRO A 34 -17.58 -7.34 7.07
N ALA A 35 -18.73 -6.79 7.45
CA ALA A 35 -19.44 -7.24 8.65
C ALA A 35 -20.04 -8.64 8.46
N SER A 36 -20.49 -8.96 7.25
CA SER A 36 -21.02 -10.29 6.91
C SER A 36 -19.93 -11.38 6.90
N LEU A 37 -18.72 -11.03 6.47
CA LEU A 37 -17.55 -11.93 6.42
C LEU A 37 -16.95 -12.22 7.81
N LEU A 38 -17.05 -11.27 8.75
CA LEU A 38 -16.54 -11.46 10.11
C LEU A 38 -17.56 -12.10 11.06
N LYS A 39 -18.86 -11.84 10.87
CA LYS A 39 -19.92 -12.35 11.76
C LYS A 39 -20.26 -13.81 11.50
N ASN A 40 -20.12 -14.25 10.27
CA ASN A 40 -20.32 -15.64 9.90
C ASN A 40 -18.93 -16.24 9.74
N SER A 41 -18.57 -17.22 10.58
CA SER A 41 -17.40 -18.07 10.37
C SER A 41 -17.61 -18.92 9.10
N GLN A 42 -17.69 -18.28 7.94
CA GLN A 42 -17.84 -18.92 6.66
C GLN A 42 -16.52 -19.58 6.31
N GLY A 43 -16.56 -20.84 5.89
CA GLY A 43 -15.40 -21.45 5.25
C GLY A 43 -15.01 -20.60 4.05
N PHE A 44 -13.72 -20.26 3.95
CA PHE A 44 -13.19 -19.55 2.80
C PHE A 44 -12.48 -20.55 1.89
N GLU A 45 -12.48 -20.26 0.59
CA GLU A 45 -11.69 -20.98 -0.39
C GLU A 45 -10.43 -20.16 -0.70
N GLU A 46 -9.26 -20.77 -0.55
CA GLU A 46 -8.01 -20.12 -0.93
C GLU A 46 -7.81 -20.18 -2.45
N LEU A 47 -7.95 -19.03 -3.10
CA LEU A 47 -7.74 -18.89 -4.54
C LEU A 47 -6.26 -18.72 -4.93
N GLY A 48 -5.38 -18.58 -3.93
CA GLY A 48 -3.94 -18.39 -4.12
C GLY A 48 -3.45 -16.95 -3.92
N PRO A 49 -2.15 -16.70 -4.13
CA PRO A 49 -1.55 -15.38 -3.95
C PRO A 49 -2.02 -14.40 -5.01
N ALA A 50 -2.25 -13.15 -4.62
CA ALA A 50 -2.68 -12.07 -5.48
C ALA A 50 -1.91 -10.79 -5.18
N GLU A 51 -1.58 -10.02 -6.22
CA GLU A 51 -0.85 -8.77 -6.13
C GLU A 51 -1.52 -7.72 -7.02
N GLY A 52 -1.61 -6.48 -6.53
CA GLY A 52 -2.21 -5.38 -7.27
C GLY A 52 -1.62 -4.04 -6.87
N GLN A 53 -1.54 -3.14 -7.84
CA GLN A 53 -0.96 -1.81 -7.67
C GLN A 53 -1.83 -0.72 -8.32
N ALA A 54 -1.88 0.44 -7.66
CA ALA A 54 -2.57 1.63 -8.14
C ALA A 54 -1.59 2.81 -8.17
N CYS A 55 -1.43 3.43 -9.34
CA CYS A 55 -0.45 4.49 -9.56
C CYS A 55 -1.14 5.80 -9.96
N ARG A 56 -0.68 6.91 -9.37
CA ARG A 56 -1.00 8.28 -9.80
C ARG A 56 0.22 8.91 -10.44
N HIS A 57 0.12 9.25 -11.72
CA HIS A 57 1.14 9.92 -12.50
C HIS A 57 0.90 11.43 -12.51
N PHE A 58 1.94 12.22 -12.76
CA PHE A 58 1.83 13.67 -12.90
C PHE A 58 2.47 14.13 -14.20
N ILE A 59 1.70 14.79 -15.07
CA ILE A 59 2.25 15.44 -16.27
C ILE A 59 2.81 16.80 -15.84
N LEU A 60 4.10 17.03 -16.14
CA LEU A 60 4.84 18.25 -15.78
C LEU A 60 4.74 18.62 -14.29
N ALA A 61 4.60 17.63 -13.39
CA ALA A 61 4.38 17.81 -11.95
C ALA A 61 3.12 18.63 -11.56
N ILE A 62 2.23 18.94 -12.51
CA ILE A 62 1.06 19.81 -12.27
C ILE A 62 -0.25 19.05 -12.45
N ILE A 63 -0.35 18.22 -13.49
CA ILE A 63 -1.62 17.58 -13.85
C ILE A 63 -1.62 16.13 -13.36
N PRO A 64 -2.38 15.78 -12.30
CA PRO A 64 -2.49 14.41 -11.84
C PRO A 64 -3.29 13.56 -12.83
N PHE A 65 -2.82 12.36 -13.11
CA PHE A 65 -3.49 11.36 -13.94
C PHE A 65 -3.47 9.99 -13.25
N GLY A 66 -4.61 9.31 -13.22
CA GLY A 66 -4.77 8.05 -12.49
C GLY A 66 -5.08 8.24 -10.99
N GLN A 67 -5.14 7.13 -10.26
CA GLN A 67 -5.45 7.09 -8.84
C GLN A 67 -4.55 6.08 -8.13
N SER A 68 -4.09 6.45 -6.94
CA SER A 68 -3.18 5.66 -6.09
C SER A 68 -3.89 5.14 -4.84
N ASP A 69 -5.22 4.98 -4.91
CA ASP A 69 -6.03 4.56 -3.77
C ASP A 69 -5.84 3.06 -3.50
N MET A 70 -5.70 2.70 -2.23
CA MET A 70 -5.54 1.31 -1.79
C MET A 70 -6.69 0.41 -2.30
N THR A 71 -7.92 0.93 -2.31
CA THR A 71 -9.09 0.20 -2.82
C THR A 71 -8.91 -0.23 -4.27
N LYS A 72 -8.35 0.64 -5.13
CA LYS A 72 -8.06 0.28 -6.53
C LYS A 72 -6.94 -0.75 -6.65
N ALA A 73 -5.96 -0.73 -5.76
CA ALA A 73 -4.90 -1.72 -5.74
C ALA A 73 -5.44 -3.10 -5.36
N VAL A 74 -6.32 -3.15 -4.36
CA VAL A 74 -7.01 -4.38 -3.91
C VAL A 74 -7.95 -4.91 -4.99
N ASP A 75 -8.76 -4.05 -5.59
CA ASP A 75 -9.68 -4.45 -6.65
C ASP A 75 -8.92 -5.06 -7.84
N LYS A 76 -7.77 -4.48 -8.20
CA LYS A 76 -6.88 -5.05 -9.23
C LYS A 76 -6.25 -6.37 -8.83
N ALA A 77 -5.83 -6.52 -7.57
CA ALA A 77 -5.28 -7.79 -7.08
C ALA A 77 -6.31 -8.92 -7.21
N LEU A 78 -7.56 -8.62 -6.88
CA LEU A 78 -8.67 -9.57 -6.90
C LEU A 78 -9.28 -9.79 -8.29
N GLU A 79 -9.00 -8.91 -9.27
CA GLU A 79 -9.54 -9.02 -10.63
C GLU A 79 -9.05 -10.29 -11.34
N ALA A 80 -7.81 -10.72 -11.09
CA ALA A 80 -7.21 -11.88 -11.74
C ALA A 80 -7.79 -13.22 -11.24
N THR A 81 -8.13 -13.30 -9.96
CA THR A 81 -8.62 -14.53 -9.32
C THR A 81 -10.13 -14.56 -9.17
N GLY A 82 -10.80 -13.41 -9.25
CA GLY A 82 -12.22 -13.27 -8.98
C GLY A 82 -12.57 -13.35 -7.48
N GLY A 83 -11.59 -13.22 -6.59
CA GLY A 83 -11.78 -13.32 -5.15
C GLY A 83 -12.52 -12.13 -4.50
N ASP A 84 -13.08 -12.37 -3.33
CA ASP A 84 -13.85 -11.37 -2.56
C ASP A 84 -13.02 -10.63 -1.50
N ALA A 85 -11.91 -11.23 -1.06
CA ALA A 85 -11.05 -10.68 -0.03
C ALA A 85 -9.59 -11.15 -0.17
N LEU A 86 -8.69 -10.33 0.35
CA LEU A 86 -7.28 -10.66 0.56
C LEU A 86 -7.03 -10.86 2.05
N LEU A 87 -6.22 -11.87 2.37
CA LEU A 87 -5.80 -12.19 3.73
C LEU A 87 -4.29 -11.96 3.87
N ASN A 88 -3.86 -11.45 5.03
CA ASN A 88 -2.45 -11.18 5.34
C ASN A 88 -1.76 -10.30 4.27
N VAL A 89 -2.28 -9.09 4.10
CA VAL A 89 -1.89 -8.17 3.03
C VAL A 89 -0.78 -7.24 3.50
N SER A 90 0.36 -7.27 2.82
CA SER A 90 1.36 -6.21 2.93
C SER A 90 1.07 -5.11 1.93
N ALA A 91 1.02 -3.86 2.40
CA ALA A 91 0.82 -2.68 1.56
C ALA A 91 2.00 -1.71 1.72
N GLU A 92 2.49 -1.22 0.59
CA GLU A 92 3.51 -0.18 0.51
C GLU A 92 3.02 0.95 -0.39
N SER A 93 3.28 2.18 0.02
CA SER A 93 2.99 3.38 -0.78
C SER A 93 4.30 4.10 -1.08
N SER A 94 4.47 4.52 -2.33
CA SER A 94 5.63 5.30 -2.74
C SER A 94 5.24 6.44 -3.68
N LEU A 95 5.92 7.58 -3.52
CA LEU A 95 5.91 8.67 -4.47
C LEU A 95 6.85 8.33 -5.63
N TYR A 96 6.32 8.37 -6.85
CA TYR A 96 7.04 8.09 -8.10
C TYR A 96 7.64 6.67 -8.20
N GLY A 97 7.29 5.75 -7.30
CA GLY A 97 7.78 4.37 -7.32
C GLY A 97 9.13 4.14 -6.59
N PHE A 98 9.74 5.18 -6.04
CA PHE A 98 11.06 5.06 -5.40
C PHE A 98 11.24 5.87 -4.11
N ILE A 99 10.35 6.83 -3.82
CA ILE A 99 10.36 7.55 -2.54
C ILE A 99 9.26 6.93 -1.67
N PRO A 100 9.59 6.15 -0.63
CA PRO A 100 8.56 5.64 0.26
C PRO A 100 7.85 6.80 0.97
N ILE A 101 6.53 6.69 1.15
CA ILE A 101 5.69 7.68 1.83
C ILE A 101 4.97 7.09 3.03
#